data_AF-A0A3D2URJ9-F1
#
_entry.id   AF-A0A3D2URJ9-F1
#
_cell.length_a   1.000
_cell.length_b   1.000
_cell.length_c   1.000
_cell.angle_alpha   90.00
_cell.angle_beta   90.00
_cell.angle_gamma   90.00
#
_symmetry.space_group_name_H-M   'P 1'
#
loop_
_entity.id
_entity.type
_entity.pdbx_description
1 polymer ?
#
loop_
_entity_poly.entity_id
_entity_poly.type
_entity_poly.pdbx_seq_one_letter_code
_entity_poly.pdbx_strand_id
1 'polypeptide(L)'
;MDFSLVTSTFDTLRLTPPSKLTLLDGHLFTPLHYPPTPPDSDTLILNIDSQELMLQIKKVLLAVYPSEHKVFTVEEGKRKEERLSEIGNTFSSIFNFYVPSLGEGTSFESFAEITAHLRAPDGCPWDKEQTHQTLRKHLLEESYETISAMDSNSTTEMREEFGDLLLQIVLNAQIGSEAGEFNSTQIIKHIYDKIIRRHPHVFGDLKLDSVDGVLANWEKLKEKE
;
A
#
# COMPACT_ATOMS: atom_id res chain seq x y z
N MET A 1 15.21 -16.20 -8.69
CA MET A 1 15.84 -14.93 -8.29
C MET A 1 17.32 -15.21 -8.06
N ASP A 2 18.20 -14.56 -8.80
CA ASP A 2 19.65 -14.76 -8.68
C ASP A 2 20.20 -13.77 -7.63
N PHE A 3 20.60 -14.30 -6.48
CA PHE A 3 21.10 -13.48 -5.37
C PHE A 3 22.48 -12.87 -5.64
N SER A 4 23.25 -13.41 -6.59
CA SER A 4 24.54 -12.82 -6.97
C SER A 4 24.33 -11.44 -7.63
N LEU A 5 23.26 -11.30 -8.41
CA LEU A 5 22.84 -10.02 -9.00
C LEU A 5 22.45 -8.99 -7.94
N VAL A 6 21.86 -9.42 -6.82
CA VAL A 6 21.50 -8.53 -5.71
C VAL A 6 22.77 -7.91 -5.11
N THR A 7 23.76 -8.74 -4.77
CA THR A 7 25.03 -8.26 -4.22
C THR A 7 25.75 -7.32 -5.19
N SER A 8 25.90 -7.71 -6.46
CA SER A 8 26.55 -6.85 -7.45
C SER A 8 25.82 -5.52 -7.68
N THR A 9 24.49 -5.54 -7.52
CA THR A 9 23.67 -4.32 -7.62
C THR A 9 23.95 -3.38 -6.46
N PHE A 10 24.00 -3.86 -5.22
CA PHE A 10 24.35 -3.01 -4.06
C PHE A 10 25.78 -2.47 -4.13
N ASP A 11 26.72 -3.30 -4.58
CA ASP A 11 28.11 -2.86 -4.81
C ASP A 11 28.16 -1.71 -5.83
N THR A 12 27.37 -1.83 -6.92
CA THR A 12 27.26 -0.80 -7.96
C THR A 12 26.55 0.46 -7.45
N LEU A 13 25.50 0.30 -6.66
CA LEU A 13 24.76 1.41 -6.06
C LEU A 13 25.63 2.20 -5.07
N ARG A 14 26.65 1.55 -4.47
CA ARG A 14 27.46 2.09 -3.36
C ARG A 14 26.58 2.54 -2.20
N LEU A 15 25.51 1.79 -1.95
CA LEU A 15 24.61 1.98 -0.82
C LEU A 15 24.90 0.91 0.21
N THR A 16 24.86 1.29 1.48
CA THR A 16 24.82 0.30 2.56
C THR A 16 23.51 -0.48 2.43
N PRO A 17 23.54 -1.82 2.49
CA PRO A 17 22.31 -2.61 2.49
C PRO A 17 21.37 -2.11 3.59
N PRO A 18 20.10 -1.80 3.26
CA PRO A 18 19.15 -1.28 4.22
C PRO A 18 18.74 -2.37 5.23
N SER A 19 18.23 -1.96 6.38
CA SER A 19 17.72 -2.89 7.41
C SER A 19 16.48 -3.67 6.96
N LYS A 20 15.70 -3.10 6.02
CA LYS A 20 14.56 -3.73 5.35
C LYS A 20 14.76 -3.62 3.84
N LEU A 21 14.75 -4.76 3.15
CA LEU A 21 14.85 -4.83 1.69
C LEU A 21 13.81 -5.81 1.16
N THR A 22 12.99 -5.35 0.21
CA THR A 22 12.10 -6.21 -0.56
C THR A 22 12.68 -6.49 -1.93
N LEU A 23 12.70 -7.76 -2.33
CA LEU A 23 13.16 -8.19 -3.64
C LEU A 23 11.96 -8.62 -4.49
N LEU A 24 11.83 -8.06 -5.69
CA LEU A 24 10.76 -8.38 -6.61
C LEU A 24 11.30 -8.73 -7.99
N ASP A 25 10.58 -9.60 -8.70
CA ASP A 25 10.74 -9.73 -10.14
C ASP A 25 9.91 -8.65 -10.85
N GLY A 26 10.49 -7.98 -11.85
CA GLY A 26 9.85 -6.91 -12.60
C GLY A 26 8.53 -7.34 -13.23
N HIS A 27 8.42 -8.58 -13.70
CA HIS A 27 7.21 -9.10 -14.36
C HIS A 27 6.00 -9.18 -13.42
N LEU A 28 6.21 -9.13 -12.11
CA LEU A 28 5.11 -9.04 -11.14
C LEU A 28 4.28 -7.77 -11.33
N PHE A 29 4.83 -6.72 -11.92
CA PHE A 29 4.14 -5.43 -12.10
C PHE A 29 3.18 -5.39 -13.28
N THR A 30 3.26 -6.36 -14.21
CA THR A 30 2.43 -6.37 -15.43
C THR A 30 0.93 -6.23 -15.14
N PRO A 31 0.32 -7.01 -14.22
CA PRO A 31 -1.11 -6.89 -13.93
C PRO A 31 -1.44 -5.84 -12.84
N LEU A 32 -0.44 -5.18 -12.26
CA LEU A 32 -0.64 -4.37 -11.06
C LEU A 32 -1.13 -2.96 -11.38
N HIS A 33 -1.88 -2.40 -10.43
CA HIS A 33 -2.30 -1.00 -10.44
C HIS A 33 -1.85 -0.25 -9.17
N TYR A 34 -1.24 -0.94 -8.23
CA TYR A 34 -0.77 -0.42 -6.95
C TYR A 34 0.51 -1.17 -6.52
N PRO A 35 1.51 -0.53 -5.88
CA PRO A 35 2.75 -1.18 -5.49
C PRO A 35 2.50 -2.39 -4.57
N PRO A 36 3.15 -3.54 -4.79
CA PRO A 36 2.93 -4.74 -3.99
C PRO A 36 3.72 -4.73 -2.67
N THR A 37 4.32 -3.60 -2.27
CA THR A 37 5.25 -3.49 -1.15
C THR A 37 4.96 -2.28 -0.28
N PRO A 38 5.21 -2.39 1.04
CA PRO A 38 5.20 -1.25 1.94
C PRO A 38 6.21 -0.17 1.48
N PRO A 39 5.83 1.11 1.43
CA PRO A 39 6.71 2.18 0.98
C PRO A 39 7.78 2.58 2.01
N ASP A 40 7.70 2.08 3.25
CA ASP A 40 8.72 2.27 4.28
C ASP A 40 9.88 1.24 4.19
N SER A 41 9.87 0.37 3.17
CA SER A 41 10.96 -0.56 2.86
C SER A 41 11.58 -0.23 1.52
N ASP A 42 12.92 -0.24 1.48
CA ASP A 42 13.64 -0.21 0.22
C ASP A 42 13.25 -1.41 -0.64
N THR A 43 13.15 -1.21 -1.95
CA THR A 43 12.69 -2.22 -2.90
C THR A 43 13.69 -2.33 -4.05
N LEU A 44 14.14 -3.55 -4.33
CA LEU A 44 14.94 -3.88 -5.50
C LEU A 44 14.11 -4.75 -6.46
N ILE A 45 13.83 -4.20 -7.63
CA ILE A 45 13.09 -4.84 -8.71
C ILE A 45 14.11 -5.35 -9.73
N LEU A 46 14.10 -6.65 -9.96
CA LEU A 46 15.06 -7.36 -10.81
C LEU A 46 14.44 -7.71 -12.15
N ASN A 47 15.28 -8.08 -13.13
CA ASN A 47 14.86 -8.69 -14.39
C ASN A 47 13.94 -7.79 -15.23
N ILE A 48 14.20 -6.48 -15.31
CA ILE A 48 13.45 -5.58 -16.19
C ILE A 48 14.08 -5.62 -17.57
N ASP A 49 13.33 -6.11 -18.55
CA ASP A 49 13.84 -6.45 -19.88
C ASP A 49 13.24 -5.63 -21.03
N SER A 50 12.27 -4.77 -20.73
CA SER A 50 11.53 -4.00 -21.73
C SER A 50 11.12 -2.62 -21.23
N GLN A 51 11.07 -1.67 -22.17
CA GLN A 51 10.61 -0.31 -21.89
C GLN A 51 9.14 -0.29 -21.45
N GLU A 52 8.30 -1.17 -22.01
CA GLU A 52 6.90 -1.32 -21.63
C GLU A 52 6.77 -1.72 -20.15
N LEU A 53 7.52 -2.73 -19.72
CA LEU A 53 7.53 -3.16 -18.33
C LEU A 53 8.00 -2.04 -17.39
N MET A 54 9.04 -1.29 -17.77
CA MET A 54 9.51 -0.15 -16.98
C MET A 54 8.46 0.97 -16.88
N LEU A 55 7.75 1.29 -17.97
CA LEU A 55 6.67 2.28 -17.94
C LEU A 55 5.51 1.81 -17.07
N GLN A 56 5.20 0.51 -17.08
CA GLN A 56 4.20 -0.10 -16.20
C GLN A 56 4.63 -0.06 -14.73
N ILE A 57 5.87 -0.40 -14.40
CA ILE A 57 6.45 -0.27 -13.06
C ILE A 57 6.36 1.19 -12.59
N LYS A 58 6.79 2.14 -13.42
CA LYS A 58 6.72 3.58 -13.13
C LYS A 58 5.29 4.01 -12.82
N LYS A 59 4.31 3.62 -13.67
CA LYS A 59 2.90 3.93 -13.46
C LYS A 59 2.39 3.40 -12.12
N VAL A 60 2.74 2.16 -11.77
CA VAL A 60 2.36 1.53 -10.50
C VAL A 60 2.98 2.27 -9.32
N LEU A 61 4.27 2.61 -9.38
CA LEU A 61 4.95 3.33 -8.30
C LEU A 61 4.43 4.76 -8.11
N LEU A 62 4.08 5.47 -9.18
CA LEU A 62 3.50 6.82 -9.11
C LEU A 62 2.13 6.89 -8.41
N ALA A 63 1.49 5.75 -8.12
CA ALA A 63 0.29 5.71 -7.28
C ALA A 63 0.59 6.00 -5.79
N VAL A 64 1.85 5.90 -5.36
CA VAL A 64 2.28 6.07 -3.96
C VAL A 64 3.46 7.01 -3.82
N TYR A 65 4.48 6.85 -4.66
CA TYR A 65 5.72 7.62 -4.59
C TYR A 65 5.57 8.97 -5.29
N PRO A 66 6.12 10.07 -4.71
CA PRO A 66 6.13 11.37 -5.37
C PRO A 66 6.82 11.33 -6.74
N SER A 67 6.39 12.18 -7.66
CA SER A 67 6.99 12.30 -9.00
C SER A 67 8.50 12.57 -8.95
N GLU A 68 8.92 13.37 -7.97
CA GLU A 68 10.31 13.78 -7.76
C GLU A 68 11.13 12.78 -6.96
N HIS A 69 10.54 11.63 -6.57
CA HIS A 69 11.24 10.62 -5.78
C HIS A 69 12.48 10.13 -6.52
N LYS A 70 13.61 10.09 -5.83
CA LYS A 70 14.89 9.68 -6.38
C LYS A 70 14.96 8.17 -6.43
N VAL A 71 15.26 7.65 -7.61
CA VAL A 71 15.32 6.21 -7.89
C VAL A 71 16.57 5.88 -8.71
N PHE A 72 16.93 4.60 -8.74
CA PHE A 72 18.20 4.18 -9.32
C PHE A 72 18.00 3.02 -10.29
N THR A 73 18.46 3.17 -11.51
CA THR A 73 18.61 2.06 -12.46
C THR A 73 20.05 1.55 -12.39
N VAL A 74 20.20 0.22 -12.49
CA VAL A 74 21.49 -0.46 -12.48
C VAL A 74 21.57 -1.39 -13.68
N GLU A 75 22.44 -1.04 -14.61
CA GLU A 75 22.66 -1.72 -15.89
C GLU A 75 24.17 -1.90 -16.11
N GLU A 76 24.61 -3.12 -16.42
CA GLU A 76 26.03 -3.43 -16.72
C GLU A 76 27.05 -2.87 -15.72
N GLY A 77 26.74 -2.91 -14.41
CA GLY A 77 27.63 -2.41 -13.36
C GLY A 77 27.74 -0.88 -13.30
N LYS A 78 26.83 -0.15 -13.98
CA LYS A 78 26.67 1.30 -13.87
C LYS A 78 25.36 1.62 -13.18
N ARG A 79 25.36 2.65 -12.34
CA ARG A 79 24.14 3.23 -11.76
C ARG A 79 23.78 4.53 -12.45
N LYS A 80 22.49 4.79 -12.56
CA LYS A 80 21.94 6.09 -12.95
C LYS A 80 20.87 6.50 -11.94
N GLU A 81 20.99 7.71 -11.42
CA GLU A 81 20.02 8.31 -10.50
C GLU A 81 19.09 9.21 -11.31
N GLU A 82 17.78 9.04 -11.14
CA GLU A 82 16.75 9.80 -11.87
C GLU A 82 15.57 10.12 -10.94
N ARG A 83 14.68 10.99 -11.41
CA ARG A 83 13.37 11.19 -10.78
C ARG A 83 12.41 10.14 -11.30
N LEU A 84 11.49 9.66 -10.46
CA LEU A 84 10.50 8.66 -10.84
C LEU A 84 9.68 9.07 -12.06
N SER A 85 9.33 10.36 -12.17
CA SER A 85 8.62 10.93 -13.31
C SER A 85 9.42 10.94 -14.62
N GLU A 86 10.74 10.84 -14.57
CA GLU A 86 11.64 10.97 -15.72
C GLU A 86 12.11 9.60 -16.27
N ILE A 87 11.87 8.51 -15.54
CA ILE A 87 12.24 7.16 -15.97
C ILE A 87 11.50 6.75 -17.24
N GLY A 88 12.18 5.98 -18.09
CA GLY A 88 11.61 5.35 -19.29
C GLY A 88 12.37 5.71 -20.58
N ASN A 89 13.41 6.53 -20.49
CA ASN A 89 14.14 7.05 -21.64
C ASN A 89 15.47 6.30 -21.82
N THR A 90 15.43 5.23 -22.63
CA THR A 90 16.57 4.46 -23.18
C THR A 90 17.15 3.37 -22.26
N PHE A 91 17.06 2.10 -22.70
CA PHE A 91 17.71 0.94 -22.10
C PHE A 91 18.30 0.04 -23.20
N SER A 92 19.44 -0.59 -22.93
CA SER A 92 20.15 -1.44 -23.91
C SER A 92 20.11 -2.94 -23.59
N SER A 93 19.86 -3.29 -22.34
CA SER A 93 19.91 -4.65 -21.81
C SER A 93 18.99 -4.82 -20.59
N ILE A 94 18.95 -6.02 -20.02
CA ILE A 94 18.22 -6.29 -18.77
C ILE A 94 18.87 -5.50 -17.63
N PHE A 95 18.05 -4.81 -16.84
CA PHE A 95 18.52 -3.99 -15.74
C PHE A 95 17.74 -4.22 -14.45
N ASN A 96 18.33 -3.75 -13.36
CA ASN A 96 17.73 -3.75 -12.04
C ASN A 96 17.32 -2.34 -11.65
N PHE A 97 16.27 -2.22 -10.84
CA PHE A 97 15.69 -0.95 -10.47
C PHE A 97 15.49 -0.88 -8.97
N TYR A 98 16.18 0.07 -8.34
CA TYR A 98 16.16 0.28 -6.91
C TYR A 98 15.34 1.51 -6.57
N VAL A 99 14.37 1.30 -5.67
CA VAL A 99 13.44 2.31 -5.17
C VAL A 99 13.72 2.46 -3.68
N PRO A 100 14.32 3.59 -3.26
CA PRO A 100 14.49 3.90 -1.85
C PRO A 100 13.15 4.03 -1.13
N SER A 101 13.11 3.70 0.15
CA SER A 101 11.91 3.90 0.98
C SER A 101 11.51 5.38 1.09
N LEU A 102 10.23 5.63 1.36
CA LEU A 102 9.72 6.95 1.75
C LEU A 102 10.01 7.28 3.23
N GLY A 103 10.63 6.35 3.96
CA GLY A 103 10.94 6.49 5.38
C GLY A 103 9.90 5.85 6.30
N GLU A 104 10.25 5.80 7.58
CA GLU A 104 9.41 5.25 8.64
C GLU A 104 8.06 5.97 8.74
N GLY A 105 7.01 5.24 9.12
CA GLY A 105 5.66 5.82 9.28
C GLY A 105 4.88 5.99 7.97
N THR A 106 5.39 5.51 6.84
CA THR A 106 4.71 5.62 5.54
C THR A 106 3.93 4.37 5.12
N SER A 107 3.98 3.30 5.92
CA SER A 107 3.28 2.03 5.67
C SER A 107 2.16 1.77 6.68
N PHE A 108 1.25 0.88 6.29
CA PHE A 108 0.22 0.37 7.20
C PHE A 108 0.84 -0.38 8.38
N GLU A 109 1.90 -1.15 8.14
CA GLU A 109 2.61 -1.92 9.17
C GLU A 109 3.25 -1.00 10.21
N SER A 110 3.88 0.09 9.78
CA SER A 110 4.41 1.11 10.69
C SER A 110 3.28 1.76 11.53
N PHE A 111 2.13 2.03 10.91
CA PHE A 111 0.98 2.62 11.62
C PHE A 111 0.30 1.63 12.60
N ALA A 112 0.21 0.36 12.22
CA ALA A 112 -0.29 -0.68 13.10
C ALA A 112 0.65 -0.90 14.30
N GLU A 113 1.97 -0.82 14.08
CA GLU A 113 2.97 -0.90 15.17
C GLU A 113 2.76 0.22 16.18
N ILE A 114 2.70 1.48 15.76
CA ILE A 114 2.59 2.59 16.73
C ILE A 114 1.29 2.48 17.52
N THR A 115 0.20 2.01 16.89
CA THR A 115 -1.07 1.74 17.57
C THR A 115 -0.96 0.62 18.61
N ALA A 116 -0.26 -0.47 18.28
CA ALA A 116 0.02 -1.54 19.22
C ALA A 116 0.90 -1.06 20.38
N HIS A 117 1.89 -0.21 20.09
CA HIS A 117 2.78 0.39 21.09
C HIS A 117 2.02 1.30 22.05
N LEU A 118 1.09 2.13 21.55
CA LEU A 118 0.22 2.96 22.39
C LEU A 118 -0.61 2.15 23.39
N ARG A 119 -0.95 0.90 23.05
CA ARG A 119 -1.72 0.00 23.92
C ARG A 119 -0.88 -1.00 24.71
N ALA A 120 0.44 -0.99 24.55
CA ALA A 120 1.37 -1.84 25.27
C ALA A 120 1.36 -1.55 26.80
N PRO A 121 1.91 -2.42 27.66
CA PRO A 121 1.93 -2.19 29.11
C PRO A 121 2.50 -0.83 29.53
N ASP A 122 3.53 -0.35 28.83
CA ASP A 122 4.20 0.94 28.96
C ASP A 122 3.66 2.04 28.04
N GLY A 123 2.58 1.76 27.31
CA GLY A 123 1.91 2.68 26.40
C GLY A 123 1.03 3.73 27.09
N CYS A 124 0.23 4.41 26.28
CA CYS A 124 -0.67 5.48 26.70
C CYS A 124 -1.84 4.95 27.55
N PRO A 125 -2.08 5.49 28.76
CA PRO A 125 -3.20 5.05 29.61
C PRO A 125 -4.57 5.19 28.94
N TRP A 126 -4.80 6.28 28.20
CA TRP A 126 -6.07 6.50 27.52
C TRP A 126 -6.33 5.47 26.43
N ASP A 127 -5.33 5.19 25.59
CA ASP A 127 -5.44 4.21 24.52
C ASP A 127 -5.71 2.82 25.08
N LYS A 128 -5.02 2.43 26.15
CA LYS A 128 -5.22 1.12 26.82
C LYS A 128 -6.62 0.93 27.40
N GLU A 129 -7.21 1.99 27.93
CA GLU A 129 -8.56 1.94 28.50
C GLU A 129 -9.66 1.83 27.43
N GLN A 130 -9.34 2.05 26.16
CA GLN A 130 -10.33 1.95 25.09
C GLN A 130 -10.81 0.51 24.87
N THR A 131 -12.10 0.41 24.61
CA THR A 131 -12.83 -0.80 24.22
C THR A 131 -13.59 -0.54 22.93
N HIS A 132 -14.10 -1.58 22.28
CA HIS A 132 -15.01 -1.42 21.14
C HIS A 132 -16.17 -0.47 21.45
N GLN A 133 -16.70 -0.51 22.68
CA GLN A 133 -17.86 0.29 23.08
C GLN A 133 -17.51 1.76 23.30
N THR A 134 -16.35 2.07 23.88
CA THR A 134 -15.94 3.48 24.11
C THR A 134 -15.58 4.17 22.80
N LEU A 135 -14.98 3.44 21.86
CA LEU A 135 -14.60 3.99 20.54
C LEU A 135 -15.79 4.27 19.60
N ARG A 136 -16.99 3.76 19.87
CA ARG A 136 -18.17 3.99 19.00
C ARG A 136 -18.48 5.47 18.80
N LYS A 137 -18.33 6.27 19.85
CA LYS A 137 -18.61 7.71 19.80
C LYS A 137 -17.59 8.40 18.88
N HIS A 138 -16.31 8.11 19.09
CA HIS A 138 -15.23 8.64 18.27
C HIS A 138 -15.41 8.27 16.80
N LEU A 139 -15.65 7.00 16.48
CA LEU A 139 -15.94 6.57 15.11
C LEU A 139 -17.07 7.36 14.44
N LEU A 140 -18.13 7.69 15.19
CA LEU A 140 -19.23 8.49 14.65
C LEU A 140 -18.81 9.95 14.42
N GLU A 141 -18.06 10.54 15.35
CA GLU A 141 -17.52 11.89 15.24
C GLU A 141 -16.58 12.01 14.04
N GLU A 142 -15.56 11.16 13.92
CA GLU A 142 -14.62 11.14 12.78
C GLU A 142 -15.33 10.92 11.44
N SER A 143 -16.44 10.16 11.43
CA SER A 143 -17.26 9.98 10.23
C SER A 143 -17.94 11.28 9.80
N TYR A 144 -18.42 12.09 10.73
CA TYR A 144 -19.02 13.40 10.43
C TYR A 144 -17.96 14.40 9.99
N GLU A 145 -16.79 14.41 10.64
CA GLU A 145 -15.68 15.31 10.30
C GLU A 145 -15.13 14.97 8.90
N THR A 146 -14.96 13.68 8.59
CA THR A 146 -14.63 13.21 7.23
C THR A 146 -15.63 13.70 6.18
N ILE A 147 -16.94 13.58 6.44
CA ILE A 147 -17.98 14.06 5.50
C ILE A 147 -17.89 15.57 5.34
N SER A 148 -17.69 16.31 6.43
CA SER A 148 -17.52 17.77 6.39
C SER A 148 -16.30 18.17 5.55
N ALA A 149 -15.18 17.47 5.70
CA ALA A 149 -13.97 17.67 4.90
C ALA A 149 -14.20 17.35 3.41
N MET A 150 -15.03 16.35 3.10
CA MET A 150 -15.45 16.06 1.73
C MET A 150 -16.27 17.21 1.13
N ASP A 151 -17.27 17.69 1.88
CA ASP A 151 -18.16 18.76 1.45
C ASP A 151 -17.41 20.09 1.27
N SER A 152 -16.38 20.34 2.10
CA SER A 152 -15.51 21.52 1.99
C SER A 152 -14.54 21.45 0.79
N ASN A 153 -14.39 20.29 0.15
CA ASN A 153 -13.39 20.01 -0.89
C ASN A 153 -11.95 20.33 -0.45
N SER A 154 -11.67 20.33 0.85
CA SER A 154 -10.35 20.58 1.40
C SER A 154 -9.54 19.30 1.39
N THR A 155 -8.64 19.14 0.43
CA THR A 155 -7.79 17.94 0.34
C THR A 155 -6.88 17.75 1.55
N THR A 156 -6.53 18.85 2.23
CA THR A 156 -5.76 18.81 3.48
C THR A 156 -6.60 18.21 4.60
N GLU A 157 -7.82 18.71 4.82
CA GLU A 157 -8.74 18.18 5.84
C GLU A 157 -9.10 16.73 5.51
N MET A 158 -9.44 16.42 4.25
CA MET A 158 -9.74 15.04 3.85
C MET A 158 -8.63 14.07 4.24
N ARG A 159 -7.35 14.46 4.05
CA ARG A 159 -6.22 13.59 4.41
C ARG A 159 -6.11 13.37 5.92
N GLU A 160 -6.39 14.39 6.71
CA GLU A 160 -6.41 14.33 8.19
C GLU A 160 -7.51 13.39 8.65
N GLU A 161 -8.75 13.66 8.24
CA GLU A 161 -9.93 12.91 8.66
C GLU A 161 -9.95 11.46 8.16
N PHE A 162 -9.43 11.19 6.95
CA PHE A 162 -9.22 9.81 6.49
C PHE A 162 -8.19 9.06 7.35
N GLY A 163 -7.20 9.78 7.87
CA GLY A 163 -6.23 9.26 8.84
C GLY A 163 -6.91 8.89 10.15
N ASP A 164 -7.79 9.75 10.66
CA ASP A 164 -8.50 9.50 11.92
C ASP A 164 -9.50 8.35 11.81
N LEU A 165 -10.23 8.24 10.68
CA LEU A 165 -11.01 7.03 10.39
C LEU A 165 -10.15 5.77 10.32
N LEU A 166 -8.97 5.84 9.69
CA LEU A 166 -8.04 4.72 9.66
C LEU A 166 -7.58 4.33 11.08
N LEU A 167 -7.28 5.31 11.94
CA LEU A 167 -6.94 5.09 13.34
C LEU A 167 -8.04 4.33 14.07
N GLN A 168 -9.31 4.72 13.89
CA GLN A 168 -10.44 4.02 14.50
C GLN A 168 -10.49 2.53 14.08
N ILE A 169 -10.25 2.23 12.80
CA ILE A 169 -10.24 0.84 12.31
C ILE A 169 -9.06 0.06 12.91
N VAL A 170 -7.86 0.65 12.95
CA VAL A 170 -6.66 -0.01 13.48
C VAL A 170 -6.73 -0.22 14.99
N LEU A 171 -7.26 0.74 15.76
CA LEU A 171 -7.51 0.57 17.20
C LEU A 171 -8.48 -0.57 17.48
N ASN A 172 -9.60 -0.65 16.74
CA ASN A 172 -10.53 -1.78 16.89
C ASN A 172 -9.87 -3.11 16.50
N ALA A 173 -9.05 -3.14 15.45
CA ALA A 173 -8.30 -4.33 15.07
C ALA A 173 -7.31 -4.76 16.17
N GLN A 174 -6.66 -3.81 16.83
CA GLN A 174 -5.72 -4.05 17.92
C GLN A 174 -6.43 -4.58 19.18
N ILE A 175 -7.57 -3.99 19.57
CA ILE A 175 -8.40 -4.47 20.69
C ILE A 175 -8.88 -5.92 20.43
N GLY A 176 -9.37 -6.21 19.21
CA GLY A 176 -9.78 -7.56 18.85
C GLY A 176 -8.63 -8.57 18.91
N SER A 177 -7.42 -8.12 18.55
CA SER A 177 -6.21 -8.95 18.56
C SER A 177 -5.80 -9.29 19.99
N GLU A 178 -5.82 -8.31 20.89
CA GLU A 178 -5.54 -8.49 22.33
C GLU A 178 -6.55 -9.44 23.01
N ALA A 179 -7.81 -9.41 22.55
CA ALA A 179 -8.85 -10.33 23.01
C ALA A 179 -8.78 -11.73 22.36
N GLY A 180 -7.94 -11.93 21.35
CA GLY A 180 -7.84 -13.19 20.59
C GLY A 180 -9.05 -13.48 19.70
N GLU A 181 -9.82 -12.44 19.32
CA GLU A 181 -11.07 -12.57 18.57
C GLU A 181 -10.84 -12.42 17.05
N PHE A 182 -10.21 -11.32 16.65
CA PHE A 182 -9.83 -11.03 15.26
C PHE A 182 -8.68 -10.03 15.20
N ASN A 183 -8.05 -9.85 14.03
CA ASN A 183 -7.01 -8.84 13.84
C ASN A 183 -7.12 -8.13 12.48
N SER A 184 -6.22 -7.18 12.23
CA SER A 184 -6.18 -6.40 10.98
C SER A 184 -6.07 -7.28 9.73
N THR A 185 -5.30 -8.38 9.79
CA THR A 185 -5.15 -9.32 8.68
C THR A 185 -6.48 -10.00 8.34
N GLN A 186 -7.25 -10.42 9.35
CA GLN A 186 -8.56 -11.02 9.14
C GLN A 186 -9.59 -10.02 8.60
N ILE A 187 -9.56 -8.77 9.08
CA ILE A 187 -10.41 -7.68 8.55
C ILE A 187 -10.09 -7.44 7.07
N ILE A 188 -8.81 -7.27 6.73
CA ILE A 188 -8.34 -7.05 5.36
C ILE A 188 -8.72 -8.23 4.45
N LYS A 189 -8.50 -9.47 4.91
CA LYS A 189 -8.87 -10.67 4.14
C LYS A 189 -10.37 -10.74 3.87
N HIS A 190 -11.18 -10.41 4.87
CA HIS A 190 -12.64 -10.43 4.75
C HIS A 190 -13.12 -9.40 3.71
N ILE A 191 -12.65 -8.15 3.79
CA ILE A 191 -13.03 -7.13 2.81
C ILE A 191 -12.46 -7.44 1.41
N TYR A 192 -11.25 -7.97 1.32
CA TYR A 192 -10.64 -8.39 0.05
C TYR A 192 -11.51 -9.43 -0.66
N ASP A 193 -11.83 -10.54 0.01
CA ASP A 193 -12.67 -11.60 -0.57
C ASP A 193 -14.06 -11.09 -0.94
N LYS A 194 -14.63 -10.23 -0.09
CA LYS A 194 -15.92 -9.60 -0.32
C LYS A 194 -15.92 -8.74 -1.59
N ILE A 195 -14.88 -7.94 -1.81
CA ILE A 195 -14.74 -7.08 -3.00
C ILE A 195 -14.54 -7.94 -4.25
N ILE A 196 -13.67 -8.96 -4.21
CA ILE A 196 -13.50 -9.89 -5.34
C ILE A 196 -14.84 -10.55 -5.70
N ARG A 197 -15.55 -11.09 -4.72
CA ARG A 197 -16.86 -11.74 -4.91
C ARG A 197 -17.92 -10.80 -5.46
N ARG A 198 -17.91 -9.52 -5.07
CA ARG A 198 -18.90 -8.50 -5.51
C ARG A 198 -18.61 -7.90 -6.89
N HIS A 199 -17.42 -8.15 -7.44
CA HIS A 199 -17.05 -7.70 -8.77
C HIS A 199 -16.68 -8.87 -9.72
N PRO A 200 -17.60 -9.83 -9.94
CA PRO A 200 -17.35 -10.92 -10.89
C PRO A 200 -17.22 -10.41 -12.34
N HIS A 201 -17.56 -9.15 -12.60
CA HIS A 201 -17.36 -8.47 -13.89
C HIS A 201 -15.98 -7.84 -14.06
N VAL A 202 -15.24 -7.68 -12.97
CA VAL A 202 -13.83 -7.23 -12.99
C VAL A 202 -12.89 -8.43 -12.86
N PHE A 203 -13.22 -9.36 -11.96
CA PHE A 203 -12.33 -10.47 -11.58
C PHE A 203 -12.77 -11.86 -12.06
N GLY A 204 -13.89 -11.94 -12.79
CA GLY A 204 -14.43 -13.19 -13.33
C GLY A 204 -14.97 -13.01 -14.74
N ASP A 205 -15.84 -13.91 -15.18
CA ASP A 205 -16.31 -13.97 -16.57
C ASP A 205 -17.61 -13.19 -16.83
N LEU A 206 -18.23 -12.60 -15.80
CA LEU A 206 -19.53 -11.95 -15.94
C LEU A 206 -19.40 -10.62 -16.70
N LYS A 207 -19.89 -10.53 -17.93
CA LYS A 207 -19.89 -9.24 -18.65
C LYS A 207 -21.08 -8.38 -18.20
N LEU A 208 -20.79 -7.22 -17.61
CA LEU A 208 -21.77 -6.18 -17.31
C LEU A 208 -21.34 -4.90 -18.03
N ASP A 209 -22.18 -4.40 -18.93
CA ASP A 209 -21.85 -3.28 -19.81
C ASP A 209 -22.46 -1.94 -19.35
N SER A 210 -23.04 -1.88 -18.13
CA SER A 210 -23.66 -0.66 -17.60
C SER A 210 -23.57 -0.53 -16.07
N VAL A 211 -23.53 0.71 -15.59
CA VAL A 211 -23.54 1.06 -14.16
C VAL A 211 -24.77 0.49 -13.45
N ASP A 212 -25.95 0.59 -14.08
CA ASP A 212 -27.20 0.03 -13.54
C ASP A 212 -27.13 -1.49 -13.38
N GLY A 213 -26.49 -2.19 -14.32
CA GLY A 213 -26.24 -3.63 -14.25
C GLY A 213 -25.31 -4.00 -13.09
N VAL A 214 -24.28 -3.19 -12.85
CA VAL A 214 -23.35 -3.34 -11.71
C VAL A 214 -24.07 -3.14 -10.38
N LEU A 215 -24.88 -2.08 -10.24
CA LEU A 215 -25.65 -1.78 -9.03
C LEU A 215 -26.68 -2.88 -8.73
N ALA A 216 -27.42 -3.34 -9.74
CA ALA A 216 -28.38 -4.42 -9.57
C ALA A 216 -27.70 -5.75 -9.16
N ASN A 217 -26.52 -6.05 -9.72
CA ASN A 217 -25.73 -7.20 -9.29
C ASN A 217 -25.19 -7.04 -7.86
N TRP A 218 -24.80 -5.83 -7.48
CA TRP A 218 -24.31 -5.50 -6.14
C TRP A 218 -25.37 -5.75 -5.07
N GLU A 219 -26.58 -5.24 -5.27
CA GLU A 219 -27.69 -5.47 -4.33
C GLU A 219 -28.07 -6.95 -4.24
N LYS A 220 -28.14 -7.68 -5.36
CA LYS A 220 -28.37 -9.13 -5.36
C LYS A 220 -27.31 -9.92 -4.59
N LEU A 221 -26.06 -9.47 -4.58
CA LEU A 221 -24.98 -10.12 -3.83
C LEU A 221 -24.96 -9.72 -2.36
N LYS A 222 -25.48 -8.54 -2.01
CA LYS A 222 -25.75 -8.14 -0.61
C LYS A 222 -26.83 -9.00 0.03
N GLU A 223 -27.89 -9.35 -0.69
CA GLU A 223 -29.00 -10.20 -0.18
C GLU A 223 -28.58 -11.63 0.18
N LYS A 224 -27.39 -12.07 -0.26
CA LYS A 224 -26.85 -13.42 -0.01
C LYS A 224 -25.85 -13.48 1.16
N GLU A 225 -25.67 -12.39 1.89
CA GLU A 225 -24.86 -12.30 3.12
C GLU A 225 -25.73 -12.56 4.37
#